data_AF-A0A914TC12-F1
#
_entry.id   AF-A0A914TC12-F1
#
_cell.length_a   1.000
_cell.length_b   1.000
_cell.length_c   1.000
_cell.angle_alpha   90.00
_cell.angle_beta   90.00
_cell.angle_gamma   90.00
#
_symmetry.space_group_name_H-M   'P 1'
#
loop_
_entity.id
_entity.type
_entity.pdbx_description
1 polymer ?
#
loop_
_entity_poly.entity_id
_entity_poly.type
_entity_poly.pdbx_seq_one_letter_code
_entity_poly.pdbx_strand_id
1 'polypeptide(L)'
;MLSLVMLIIFHLVTYSWPFIPGHVEMHNSSSVIAAELRVGCNTDKFSWCEELAPVNVYLYYAAYIIVIGFAFPIMNITVTTLFSKILGPRRQGTQQGIFQVSGGVARMIGPIAVSMLYTEFGPRMAWNMEIFVIGATLLAWCFFYRRMIPLQIPSIDPEICVMPTGGTKIVPNTPKPRTMSSTSASNE
;
A
#
# COMPACT_ATOMS: atom_id res chain seq x y z
N MET A 1 6.47 1.47 -5.74
CA MET A 1 7.78 1.87 -5.18
C MET A 1 7.81 3.33 -4.80
N LEU A 2 7.66 4.26 -5.75
CA LEU A 2 7.71 5.71 -5.49
C LEU A 2 6.77 6.15 -4.35
N SER A 3 5.51 5.72 -4.38
CA SER A 3 4.53 6.05 -3.33
C SER A 3 4.91 5.51 -1.95
N LEU A 4 5.41 4.27 -1.85
CA LEU A 4 5.83 3.68 -0.57
C LEU A 4 7.03 4.42 0.03
N VAL A 5 8.00 4.80 -0.81
CA VAL A 5 9.17 5.59 -0.37
C VAL A 5 8.74 6.97 0.11
N MET A 6 7.85 7.65 -0.64
CA MET A 6 7.29 8.94 -0.24
C MET A 6 6.56 8.84 1.11
N LEU A 7 5.75 7.78 1.32
CA LEU A 7 5.08 7.55 2.59
C LEU A 7 6.08 7.34 3.74
N ILE A 8 7.13 6.54 3.56
CA ILE A 8 8.16 6.37 4.60
C ILE A 8 8.80 7.71 4.96
N ILE A 9 9.19 8.50 3.95
CA ILE A 9 9.79 9.83 4.17
C ILE A 9 8.83 10.72 4.97
N PHE A 10 7.54 10.73 4.63
CA PHE A 10 6.55 11.50 5.37
C PHE A 10 6.45 11.09 6.85
N HIS A 11 6.39 9.79 7.15
CA HIS A 11 6.32 9.32 8.53
C HIS A 11 7.61 9.61 9.30
N LEU A 12 8.79 9.56 8.65
CA LEU A 12 10.07 9.93 9.28
C LEU A 12 10.20 11.43 9.53
N VAL A 13 9.71 12.27 8.62
CA VAL A 13 9.74 13.74 8.77
C VAL A 13 8.75 14.21 9.85
N THR A 14 7.58 13.56 9.93
CA THR A 14 6.56 13.87 10.94
C THR A 14 6.78 13.17 12.28
N TYR A 15 7.78 12.27 12.35
CA TYR A 15 8.10 11.58 13.59
C TYR A 15 8.57 12.56 14.67
N SER A 16 8.00 12.41 15.86
CA SER A 16 8.34 13.21 17.03
C SER A 16 9.66 12.72 17.65
N TRP A 17 10.77 13.04 16.96
CA TRP A 17 12.11 12.59 17.31
C TRP A 17 12.54 13.09 18.69
N PRO A 18 13.18 12.23 19.51
CA PRO A 18 13.58 12.59 20.87
C PRO A 18 14.71 13.61 20.95
N PHE A 19 15.38 13.92 19.84
CA PHE A 19 16.47 14.92 19.79
C PHE A 19 15.97 16.35 19.59
N ILE A 20 14.68 16.57 19.32
CA ILE A 20 14.11 17.91 19.13
C ILE A 20 13.84 18.51 20.51
N PRO A 21 14.48 19.64 20.88
CA PRO A 21 14.27 20.24 22.20
C PRO A 21 12.89 20.87 22.29
N GLY A 22 12.13 20.47 23.30
CA GLY A 22 10.81 21.01 23.62
C GLY A 22 9.89 19.93 24.17
N HIS A 23 8.87 20.34 24.91
CA HIS A 23 7.80 19.45 25.38
C HIS A 23 6.47 19.99 24.86
N VAL A 24 5.52 19.09 24.63
CA VAL A 24 4.15 19.49 24.28
C VAL A 24 3.51 20.23 25.45
N GLU A 25 2.69 21.24 25.17
CA GLU A 25 1.94 21.94 26.22
C GLU A 25 1.01 20.95 26.94
N MET A 26 1.19 20.84 28.26
CA MET A 26 0.42 19.92 29.11
C MET A 26 -0.59 20.69 29.94
N HIS A 27 -1.77 20.11 30.11
CA HIS A 27 -2.85 20.71 30.88
C HIS A 27 -3.47 19.70 31.84
N ASN A 28 -3.78 20.14 33.06
CA ASN A 28 -4.47 19.33 34.05
C ASN A 28 -5.95 19.75 34.12
N SER A 29 -6.85 18.81 34.42
CA SER A 29 -8.29 19.05 34.58
C SER A 29 -8.62 20.14 35.62
N SER A 30 -7.70 20.43 36.54
CA SER A 30 -7.80 21.40 37.62
C SER A 30 -7.55 22.86 37.21
N SER A 31 -7.03 23.12 36.00
CA SER A 31 -6.82 24.50 35.56
C SER A 31 -8.14 25.16 35.15
N VAL A 32 -8.34 26.39 35.60
CA VAL A 32 -9.52 27.25 35.36
C VAL A 32 -9.55 27.84 33.92
N ILE A 33 -8.98 27.14 32.94
CA ILE A 33 -9.01 27.58 31.53
C ILE A 33 -10.26 27.00 30.87
N ALA A 34 -10.98 27.85 30.13
CA ALA A 34 -12.17 27.47 29.38
C ALA A 34 -11.92 26.21 28.54
N ALA A 35 -12.83 25.23 28.61
CA ALA A 35 -12.72 23.94 27.93
C ALA A 35 -12.45 24.06 26.40
N GLU A 36 -12.83 25.20 25.81
CA GLU A 36 -12.65 25.57 24.40
C GLU A 36 -11.19 25.90 24.01
N LEU A 37 -10.30 26.23 24.97
CA LEU A 37 -8.91 26.66 24.70
C LEU A 37 -7.85 25.62 25.11
N ARG A 38 -8.24 24.39 25.46
CA ARG A 38 -7.32 23.32 25.87
C ARG A 38 -6.61 22.71 24.65
N VAL A 39 -5.64 23.42 24.10
CA VAL A 39 -4.64 22.88 23.16
C VAL A 39 -3.53 22.24 23.98
N GLY A 40 -3.30 20.93 23.80
CA GLY A 40 -2.26 20.22 24.55
C GLY A 40 -2.67 18.82 25.00
N CYS A 41 -1.75 18.16 25.70
CA CYS A 41 -1.94 16.80 26.22
C CYS A 41 -2.52 16.85 27.65
N ASN A 42 -3.62 16.12 27.88
CA ASN A 42 -4.22 16.01 29.22
C ASN A 42 -3.49 14.92 30.02
N THR A 43 -2.74 15.32 31.04
CA THR A 43 -1.96 14.42 31.90
C THR A 43 -2.82 13.48 32.74
N ASP A 44 -4.08 13.85 33.04
CA ASP A 44 -4.98 12.99 33.81
C ASP A 44 -5.56 11.85 32.97
N LYS A 45 -5.55 12.00 31.64
CA LYS A 45 -6.11 11.02 30.70
C LYS A 45 -5.04 10.19 29.99
N PHE A 46 -3.86 10.75 29.76
CA PHE A 46 -2.81 10.12 28.96
C PHE A 46 -1.48 10.11 29.71
N SER A 47 -0.90 8.93 29.90
CA SER A 47 0.38 8.73 30.59
C SER A 47 1.61 9.07 29.74
N TRP A 48 1.46 9.15 28.42
CA TRP A 48 2.55 9.35 27.47
C TRP A 48 2.85 10.83 27.14
N CYS A 49 2.16 11.78 27.79
CA CYS A 49 2.31 13.22 27.50
C CYS A 49 3.74 13.73 27.68
N GLU A 50 4.47 13.23 28.69
CA GLU A 50 5.80 13.71 29.06
C GLU A 50 6.88 13.32 28.05
N GLU A 51 6.70 12.19 27.38
CA GLU A 51 7.68 11.69 26.44
C GLU A 51 7.62 12.43 25.10
N LEU A 52 6.52 13.15 24.80
CA LEU A 52 6.24 13.64 23.46
C LEU A 52 6.96 14.96 23.15
N ALA A 53 7.74 14.97 22.06
CA ALA A 53 8.39 16.17 21.56
C ALA A 53 7.46 16.97 20.62
N PRO A 54 7.50 18.31 20.65
CA PRO A 54 6.67 19.14 19.79
C PRO A 54 7.11 19.03 18.32
N VAL A 55 6.13 18.94 17.43
CA VAL A 55 6.34 18.94 15.97
C VAL A 55 5.82 20.25 15.40
N ASN A 56 6.56 20.85 14.45
CA ASN A 56 6.14 22.07 13.79
C ASN A 56 4.84 21.84 12.97
N VAL A 57 3.76 22.49 13.39
CA VAL A 57 2.42 22.35 12.83
C VAL A 57 2.38 22.70 11.34
N TYR A 58 3.10 23.73 10.91
CA TYR A 58 3.16 24.14 9.50
C TYR A 58 3.86 23.10 8.63
N LEU A 59 4.96 22.53 9.13
CA LEU A 59 5.68 21.46 8.44
C LEU A 59 4.81 20.21 8.32
N TYR A 60 4.11 19.85 9.39
CA TYR A 60 3.21 18.71 9.40
C TYR A 60 2.10 18.83 8.35
N TYR A 61 1.36 19.96 8.33
CA TYR A 61 0.27 20.15 7.38
C TYR A 61 0.76 20.27 5.93
N ALA A 62 1.87 21.00 5.69
CA ALA A 62 2.44 21.13 4.36
C ALA A 62 2.89 19.75 3.82
N ALA A 63 3.61 18.98 4.63
CA ALA A 63 4.04 17.63 4.26
C ALA A 63 2.84 16.69 4.06
N TYR A 64 1.79 16.81 4.87
CA TYR A 64 0.59 15.99 4.74
C TYR A 64 -0.11 16.23 3.39
N ILE A 65 -0.37 17.50 3.04
CA ILE A 65 -1.06 17.84 1.80
C ILE A 65 -0.23 17.39 0.58
N ILE A 66 1.07 17.66 0.57
CA ILE A 66 1.94 17.34 -0.56
C ILE A 66 2.18 15.84 -0.65
N VAL A 67 2.53 15.18 0.44
CA VAL A 67 2.93 13.77 0.36
C VAL A 67 1.73 12.85 0.29
N ILE A 68 0.75 12.99 1.19
CA ILE A 68 -0.44 12.12 1.17
C ILE A 68 -1.30 12.40 -0.06
N GLY A 69 -1.44 13.68 -0.45
CA GLY A 69 -2.20 14.09 -1.62
C GLY A 69 -1.71 13.47 -2.93
N PHE A 70 -0.39 13.26 -3.09
CA PHE A 70 0.17 12.61 -4.27
C PHE A 70 0.42 11.12 -4.09
N ALA A 71 0.92 10.67 -2.94
CA ALA A 71 1.29 9.28 -2.72
C ALA A 71 0.06 8.36 -2.69
N PHE A 72 -1.07 8.81 -2.12
CA PHE A 72 -2.27 8.00 -2.02
C PHE A 72 -2.93 7.67 -3.37
N PRO A 73 -3.18 8.62 -4.29
CA PRO A 73 -3.72 8.28 -5.61
C PRO A 73 -2.75 7.44 -6.43
N ILE A 74 -1.45 7.75 -6.40
CA ILE A 74 -0.42 6.95 -7.09
C ILE A 74 -0.43 5.52 -6.57
N MET A 75 -0.51 5.31 -5.26
CA MET A 75 -0.59 3.98 -4.66
C MET A 75 -1.83 3.22 -5.13
N ASN A 76 -3.01 3.84 -5.07
CA ASN A 76 -4.25 3.16 -5.46
C ASN A 76 -4.27 2.75 -6.94
N ILE A 77 -3.82 3.64 -7.84
CA ILE A 77 -3.76 3.36 -9.29
C ILE A 77 -2.72 2.27 -9.59
N THR A 78 -1.54 2.35 -8.97
CA THR A 78 -0.47 1.38 -9.24
C THR A 78 -0.81 -0.02 -8.74
N VAL A 79 -1.40 -0.15 -7.54
CA VAL A 79 -1.80 -1.45 -6.99
C VAL A 79 -2.89 -2.10 -7.84
N THR A 80 -3.93 -1.35 -8.23
CA THR A 80 -5.02 -1.86 -9.07
C THR A 80 -4.55 -2.26 -10.48
N THR A 81 -3.64 -1.48 -11.06
CA THR A 81 -3.04 -1.77 -12.37
C THR A 81 -2.17 -3.02 -12.30
N LEU A 82 -1.29 -3.13 -11.29
CA LEU A 82 -0.42 -4.28 -11.10
C LEU A 82 -1.24 -5.56 -10.91
N PHE A 83 -2.27 -5.51 -10.06
CA PHE A 83 -3.14 -6.65 -9.81
C PHE A 83 -3.81 -7.14 -11.11
N SER A 84 -4.35 -6.21 -11.92
CA SER A 84 -4.99 -6.54 -13.19
C SER A 84 -4.01 -7.17 -14.21
N LYS A 85 -2.77 -6.67 -14.27
CA LYS A 85 -1.71 -7.18 -15.17
C LYS A 85 -1.24 -8.58 -14.78
N ILE A 86 -1.20 -8.89 -13.49
CA ILE A 86 -0.79 -10.22 -12.98
C ILE A 86 -1.87 -11.27 -13.26
N LEU A 87 -3.15 -10.94 -13.07
CA LEU A 87 -4.25 -11.89 -13.25
C LEU A 87 -4.59 -12.16 -14.73
N GLY A 88 -4.45 -11.16 -15.59
CA GLY A 88 -4.91 -11.23 -16.98
C GLY A 88 -6.45 -11.23 -17.12
N PRO A 89 -6.99 -11.46 -18.34
CA PRO A 89 -8.42 -11.33 -18.63
C PRO A 89 -9.30 -12.43 -18.03
N ARG A 90 -8.73 -13.50 -17.49
CA ARG A 90 -9.48 -14.64 -16.96
C ARG A 90 -9.88 -14.39 -15.50
N ARG A 91 -11.19 -14.29 -15.24
CA ARG A 91 -11.81 -14.11 -13.89
C ARG A 91 -11.39 -12.82 -13.15
N GLN A 92 -11.12 -11.74 -13.89
CA GLN A 92 -10.67 -10.46 -13.32
C GLN A 92 -11.66 -9.88 -12.29
N GLY A 93 -12.97 -9.92 -12.58
CA GLY A 93 -14.00 -9.31 -11.73
C GLY A 93 -14.09 -9.90 -10.32
N THR A 94 -14.12 -11.23 -10.18
CA THR A 94 -14.23 -11.88 -8.85
C THR A 94 -13.03 -11.57 -7.97
N GLN A 95 -11.82 -11.63 -8.54
CA GLN A 95 -10.59 -11.40 -7.80
C GLN A 95 -10.42 -9.94 -7.41
N GLN A 96 -10.78 -9.02 -8.30
CA GLN A 96 -10.80 -7.59 -7.98
C GLN A 96 -11.85 -7.27 -6.91
N GLY A 97 -12.97 -7.98 -6.90
CA GLY A 97 -13.96 -7.92 -5.82
C GLY A 97 -13.39 -8.33 -4.46
N ILE A 98 -12.69 -9.46 -4.38
CA ILE A 98 -12.03 -9.93 -3.14
C ILE A 98 -11.01 -8.89 -2.64
N PHE A 99 -10.20 -8.33 -3.55
CA PHE A 99 -9.25 -7.27 -3.22
C PHE A 99 -9.91 -6.00 -2.67
N GLN A 100 -11.08 -5.61 -3.21
CA GLN A 100 -11.81 -4.46 -2.69
C GLN A 100 -12.45 -4.72 -1.33
N VAL A 101 -13.01 -5.92 -1.12
CA VAL A 101 -13.60 -6.32 0.17
C VAL A 101 -12.52 -6.32 1.26
N SER A 102 -11.33 -6.88 0.99
CA SER A 102 -10.23 -6.85 1.97
C SER A 102 -9.80 -5.42 2.31
N GLY A 103 -9.72 -4.54 1.32
CA GLY A 103 -9.48 -3.11 1.53
C GLY A 103 -10.60 -2.42 2.33
N GLY A 104 -11.85 -2.82 2.13
CA GLY A 104 -13.00 -2.33 2.91
C GLY A 104 -12.91 -2.76 4.38
N VAL A 105 -12.65 -4.03 4.64
CA VAL A 105 -12.46 -4.57 6.01
C VAL A 105 -11.30 -3.88 6.72
N ALA A 106 -10.18 -3.68 6.02
CA ALA A 106 -9.03 -2.96 6.58
C ALA A 106 -9.39 -1.51 6.98
N ARG A 107 -10.22 -0.81 6.20
CA ARG A 107 -10.68 0.56 6.52
C ARG A 107 -11.65 0.61 7.70
N MET A 108 -12.38 -0.47 7.98
CA MET A 108 -13.22 -0.55 9.17
C MET A 108 -12.40 -0.83 10.44
N ILE A 109 -11.43 -1.74 10.34
CA ILE A 109 -10.61 -2.16 11.50
C ILE A 109 -9.52 -1.13 11.83
N GLY A 110 -8.93 -0.49 10.81
CA GLY A 110 -7.80 0.42 10.95
C GLY A 110 -8.00 1.52 12.00
N PRO A 111 -9.06 2.33 11.91
CA PRO A 111 -9.31 3.40 12.87
C PRO A 111 -9.51 2.90 14.31
N ILE A 112 -10.15 1.74 14.48
CA ILE A 112 -10.39 1.14 15.79
C ILE A 112 -9.06 0.70 16.42
N ALA A 113 -8.24 -0.03 15.66
CA ALA A 113 -6.95 -0.50 16.13
C ALA A 113 -5.99 0.66 16.46
N VAL A 114 -5.91 1.67 15.58
CA VAL A 114 -5.05 2.85 15.80
C VAL A 114 -5.55 3.67 16.98
N SER A 115 -6.86 3.82 17.17
CA SER A 115 -7.43 4.56 18.31
C SER A 115 -7.10 3.92 19.66
N MET A 116 -7.21 2.59 19.75
CA MET A 116 -6.82 1.84 20.95
C MET A 116 -5.34 2.01 21.24
N LEU A 117 -4.49 1.82 20.22
CA LEU A 117 -3.05 1.94 20.35
C LEU A 117 -2.62 3.37 20.76
N TYR A 118 -3.25 4.38 20.17
CA TYR A 118 -3.00 5.79 20.50
C TYR A 118 -3.39 6.12 21.95
N THR A 119 -4.51 5.56 22.43
CA THR A 119 -4.98 5.84 23.79
C THR A 119 -4.03 5.29 24.84
N GLU A 120 -3.51 4.07 24.64
CA GLU A 120 -2.64 3.39 25.61
C GLU A 120 -1.16 3.76 25.50
N PHE A 121 -0.61 3.77 24.29
CA PHE A 121 0.85 3.90 24.04
C PHE A 121 1.24 5.23 23.40
N GLY A 122 0.25 6.05 23.03
CA GLY A 122 0.47 7.35 22.45
C GLY A 122 0.83 7.35 20.96
N PRO A 123 1.05 8.55 20.40
CA PRO A 123 1.27 8.76 18.97
C PRO A 123 2.58 8.13 18.46
N ARG A 124 3.63 8.06 19.29
CA ARG A 124 4.91 7.47 18.89
C ARG A 124 4.76 6.01 18.48
N MET A 125 3.99 5.24 19.25
CA MET A 125 3.78 3.83 18.94
C MET A 125 2.97 3.66 17.65
N ALA A 126 1.95 4.49 17.43
CA ALA A 126 1.16 4.48 16.21
C ALA A 126 2.03 4.76 14.96
N TRP A 127 2.89 5.78 15.01
CA TRP A 127 3.81 6.10 13.91
C TRP A 127 4.82 4.99 13.65
N ASN A 128 5.38 4.36 14.69
CA ASN A 128 6.31 3.24 14.52
C ASN A 128 5.62 2.01 13.88
N MET A 129 4.37 1.73 14.28
CA MET A 129 3.57 0.67 13.67
C MET A 129 3.34 0.93 12.18
N GLU A 130 3.01 2.16 11.79
CA GLU A 130 2.82 2.52 10.38
C GLU A 130 4.11 2.39 9.57
N ILE A 131 5.23 2.90 10.09
CA ILE A 131 6.56 2.75 9.46
C ILE A 131 6.89 1.26 9.30
N PHE A 132 6.63 0.44 10.31
CA PHE A 132 6.86 -1.00 10.26
C PHE A 132 5.99 -1.69 9.19
N VAL A 133 4.69 -1.39 9.12
CA VAL A 133 3.78 -1.99 8.13
C VAL A 133 4.17 -1.59 6.70
N ILE A 134 4.49 -0.32 6.47
CA ILE A 134 4.93 0.16 5.15
C ILE A 134 6.29 -0.45 4.78
N GLY A 135 7.22 -0.52 5.75
CA GLY A 135 8.52 -1.15 5.58
C GLY A 135 8.41 -2.63 5.25
N ALA A 136 7.60 -3.39 5.99
CA ALA A 136 7.33 -4.79 5.73
C ALA A 136 6.70 -5.01 4.35
N THR A 137 5.78 -4.13 3.93
CA THR A 137 5.18 -4.17 2.60
C THR A 137 6.22 -3.94 1.50
N LEU A 138 7.13 -2.97 1.69
CA LEU A 138 8.21 -2.69 0.76
C LEU A 138 9.20 -3.86 0.68
N LEU A 139 9.57 -4.45 1.81
CA LEU A 139 10.43 -5.63 1.89
C LEU A 139 9.80 -6.86 1.19
N ALA A 140 8.53 -7.14 1.48
CA ALA A 140 7.79 -8.21 0.84
C ALA A 140 7.77 -8.01 -0.69
N TRP A 141 7.52 -6.79 -1.15
CA TRP A 141 7.59 -6.49 -2.57
C TRP A 141 8.99 -6.72 -3.15
N CYS A 142 10.05 -6.23 -2.51
CA CYS A 142 11.42 -6.44 -2.96
C CYS A 142 11.75 -7.94 -3.10
N PHE A 143 11.32 -8.75 -2.12
CA PHE A 143 11.50 -10.20 -2.14
C PHE A 143 10.73 -10.86 -3.30
N PHE A 144 9.46 -10.50 -3.50
CA PHE A 144 8.62 -11.07 -4.55
C PHE A 144 8.78 -10.39 -5.91
N TYR A 145 9.61 -9.36 -6.05
CA TYR A 145 9.77 -8.59 -7.29
C TYR A 145 10.17 -9.48 -8.47
N ARG A 146 11.05 -10.46 -8.22
CA ARG A 146 11.49 -11.43 -9.22
C ARG A 146 10.37 -12.38 -9.68
N ARG A 147 9.32 -12.57 -8.88
CA ARG A 147 8.21 -13.51 -9.15
C ARG A 147 7.02 -12.84 -9.85
N MET A 148 6.91 -11.52 -9.81
CA MET A 148 5.83 -10.76 -10.46
C MET A 148 6.10 -10.57 -11.96
N ILE A 149 6.19 -11.68 -12.70
CA ILE A 149 6.26 -11.65 -14.16
C ILE A 149 4.82 -11.52 -14.69
N PRO A 150 4.51 -10.54 -15.56
CA PRO A 150 3.18 -10.38 -16.12
C PRO A 150 2.78 -11.61 -16.93
N LEU A 151 1.50 -12.00 -16.85
CA LEU A 151 0.97 -13.13 -17.59
C LEU A 151 1.14 -12.86 -19.10
N GLN A 152 1.96 -13.66 -19.76
CA GLN A 152 2.11 -13.65 -21.21
C GLN A 152 0.91 -14.38 -21.81
N ILE A 153 0.00 -13.65 -22.45
CA ILE A 153 -1.14 -14.23 -23.17
C ILE A 153 -0.63 -14.55 -24.58
N PRO A 154 -0.66 -15.81 -25.05
CA PRO A 154 -0.39 -16.11 -26.45
C PRO A 154 -1.39 -15.34 -27.31
N SER A 155 -0.90 -14.48 -28.20
CA SER A 155 -1.74 -13.83 -29.21
C SER A 155 -2.33 -14.93 -30.09
N ILE A 156 -3.64 -15.16 -29.99
CA ILE A 156 -4.36 -15.94 -31.00
C ILE A 156 -4.42 -15.05 -32.23
N ASP A 157 -3.76 -15.46 -33.31
CA ASP A 157 -3.88 -14.78 -34.59
C ASP A 157 -5.37 -14.69 -34.97
N PRO A 158 -5.86 -13.50 -35.37
CA PRO A 158 -7.29 -13.25 -35.58
C PRO A 158 -7.93 -14.11 -36.67
N GLU A 159 -7.15 -14.90 -37.42
CA GLU A 159 -7.63 -15.82 -38.45
C GLU A 159 -8.46 -16.99 -37.89
N ILE A 160 -8.33 -17.32 -36.59
CA ILE A 160 -9.10 -18.42 -35.96
C ILE A 160 -10.46 -17.96 -35.39
N CYS A 161 -10.65 -16.66 -35.14
CA CYS A 161 -11.89 -16.13 -34.56
C CYS A 161 -13.00 -15.84 -35.58
N VAL A 162 -12.72 -15.96 -36.89
CA VAL A 162 -13.78 -15.95 -37.90
C VAL A 162 -14.36 -17.36 -37.98
N MET A 163 -15.39 -17.63 -37.17
CA MET A 163 -16.27 -18.77 -37.43
C MET A 163 -16.87 -18.58 -38.83
N PRO A 164 -16.66 -19.49 -39.80
CA PRO A 164 -17.41 -19.45 -41.03
C PRO A 164 -18.85 -19.83 -40.69
N THR A 165 -19.78 -18.91 -40.93
CA THR A 165 -21.18 -19.23 -41.11
C THR A 165 -21.32 -20.21 -42.26
N GLY A 166 -21.48 -21.50 -41.97
CA GLY A 166 -21.76 -22.50 -43.00
C GLY A 166 -21.27 -23.87 -42.57
N GLY A 167 -22.20 -24.82 -42.50
CA GLY A 167 -21.93 -26.14 -41.95
C GLY A 167 -20.87 -26.95 -42.69
N THR A 168 -20.48 -28.01 -41.97
CA THR A 168 -20.25 -29.39 -42.44
C THR A 168 -18.84 -29.96 -42.21
N LYS A 169 -18.84 -31.03 -41.40
CA LYS A 169 -17.89 -32.15 -41.18
C LYS A 169 -16.69 -31.99 -40.23
N ILE A 170 -16.72 -32.92 -39.28
CA ILE A 170 -15.66 -33.34 -38.35
C ILE A 170 -14.47 -33.90 -39.15
N VAL A 171 -13.25 -33.46 -38.83
CA VAL A 171 -12.01 -34.23 -39.06
C VAL A 171 -11.18 -34.18 -37.77
N PRO A 172 -10.93 -35.31 -37.10
CA PRO A 172 -9.97 -35.35 -36.01
C PRO A 172 -8.58 -35.51 -36.63
N ASN A 173 -7.70 -34.52 -36.45
CA ASN A 173 -6.28 -34.73 -36.72
C ASN A 173 -5.44 -34.01 -35.68
N THR A 174 -4.95 -34.81 -34.74
CA THR A 174 -3.79 -34.48 -33.90
C THR A 174 -2.55 -34.32 -34.78
N PRO A 175 -1.75 -33.25 -34.58
CA PRO A 175 -0.35 -33.27 -34.99
C PRO A 175 0.57 -33.32 -33.76
N LYS A 176 1.25 -34.47 -33.69
CA LYS A 176 2.54 -34.85 -33.07
C LYS A 176 3.38 -33.75 -32.34
N PRO A 177 4.04 -34.06 -31.21
CA PRO A 177 4.99 -33.16 -30.57
C PRO A 177 6.23 -32.98 -31.43
N ARG A 178 6.66 -31.72 -31.64
CA ARG A 178 7.94 -31.39 -32.28
C ARG A 178 9.03 -31.24 -31.22
N THR A 179 9.70 -32.34 -30.91
CA THR A 179 11.06 -32.35 -30.38
C THR A 179 12.06 -32.19 -31.53
N MET A 180 13.00 -31.24 -31.40
CA MET A 180 14.40 -31.24 -31.90
C MET A 180 14.90 -29.80 -31.80
N SER A 181 15.70 -29.47 -30.78
CA SER A 181 17.17 -29.58 -30.76
C SER A 181 17.85 -28.62 -31.74
N SER A 182 18.49 -27.57 -31.22
CA SER A 182 19.63 -26.95 -31.88
C SER A 182 20.79 -26.92 -30.88
N THR A 183 21.68 -27.89 -31.06
CA THR A 183 23.04 -27.88 -30.53
C THR A 183 23.91 -27.08 -31.50
N SER A 184 24.76 -26.23 -30.90
CA SER A 184 25.95 -25.52 -31.39
C SER A 184 26.58 -25.85 -32.77
N ALA A 185 27.08 -24.79 -33.44
CA ALA A 185 28.39 -24.69 -34.16
C ALA A 185 28.37 -23.40 -35.02
N SER A 186 29.12 -22.33 -34.70
CA SER A 186 30.53 -22.03 -35.04
C SER A 186 30.77 -21.55 -36.48
N ASN A 187 31.54 -20.45 -36.59
CA ASN A 187 32.26 -19.86 -37.74
C ASN A 187 31.51 -18.81 -38.57
N GLU A 188 31.78 -17.52 -38.30
CA GLU A 188 32.77 -16.68 -39.00
C GLU A 188 33.16 -15.48 -38.11
#